data_AF-A0A2U9C2E9-F1
#
_entry.id   AF-A0A2U9C2E9-F1
#
_cell.length_a   1.000
_cell.length_b   1.000
_cell.length_c   1.000
_cell.angle_alpha   90.00
_cell.angle_beta   90.00
_cell.angle_gamma   90.00
#
_symmetry.space_group_name_H-M   'P 1'
#
loop_
_entity.id
_entity.type
_entity.pdbx_description
1 polymer ?
#
loop_
_entity_poly.entity_id
_entity_poly.type
_entity_poly.pdbx_seq_one_letter_code
_entity_poly.pdbx_strand_id
1 'polypeptide(L)'
;MQSFGEEMEDAQDDFMEQEESDGGDEPPSSLFKPPGRSTRVNIQRSNVCSRAYFVVVMVFFHVYIVNVIGLLLYVHYNNGPGDPGGRDGGPASAPGSESGSSLPHSAPAPSELRVDDYRQSFSLPRIEGIRVGHVQQVSLVPDRTHQMMTLSLKPLLFEIPGFLSEEECRVVVQLAQLKGLMESQIPSPSQAQEESNQPLLSLSTEEVFSLLDLDQDGLLQKQEIVSHSRSRDGTWLSPDNLQQILTGLERRPAGLLTLEEFRRVYDVSQRPGQQRSGKLRSQFKQRNKHTWLYQGLGSHHVLQTLRNRVISLTRLPSALVELSEPLQVIRYEHRDFSNAHHDSSRSHSQTTCAHTRLAGNTTALSEVSCRYLTVSFYLSSAEEGGETTFPVADNRTYEEQALVQDGLDLTDTQETCGRGNLRIKPAAGTALLWYNHLSDGRGWMGELDEYSLHGDCPVRHGVKWAANSWVNVDPDHQMQARYQRIVAQRHRAKSTLEEHHQPLSHSDLHQDL
;
A
#
# COMPACT_ATOMS: atom_id res chain seq x y z
N MET A 1 -8.39 56.34 -26.27
CA MET A 1 -9.59 57.16 -26.45
C MET A 1 -10.14 56.78 -27.81
N GLN A 2 -11.34 56.17 -27.82
CA GLN A 2 -12.16 55.72 -28.96
C GLN A 2 -11.59 54.59 -29.85
N SER A 3 -12.35 53.74 -30.53
CA SER A 3 -13.68 53.09 -30.37
C SER A 3 -14.08 52.55 -31.75
N PHE A 4 -14.91 51.50 -31.79
CA PHE A 4 -15.80 51.06 -32.88
C PHE A 4 -15.13 50.48 -34.15
N GLY A 5 -15.61 49.40 -34.77
CA GLY A 5 -16.90 48.70 -34.66
C GLY A 5 -17.61 48.70 -36.02
N GLU A 6 -18.00 47.49 -36.49
CA GLU A 6 -19.12 47.20 -37.43
C GLU A 6 -18.99 47.75 -38.88
N GLU A 7 -19.53 47.19 -39.97
CA GLU A 7 -20.68 46.29 -40.22
C GLU A 7 -20.74 45.92 -41.75
N MET A 8 -21.45 44.83 -42.10
CA MET A 8 -22.29 44.56 -43.32
C MET A 8 -21.69 44.70 -44.75
N GLU A 9 -22.09 43.98 -45.81
CA GLU A 9 -23.38 43.38 -46.21
C GLU A 9 -23.20 42.42 -47.43
N ASP A 10 -24.25 41.63 -47.70
CA ASP A 10 -24.45 40.60 -48.74
C ASP A 10 -24.44 41.06 -50.21
N ALA A 11 -24.17 40.13 -51.14
CA ALA A 11 -24.86 40.04 -52.45
C ALA A 11 -24.70 38.65 -53.11
N GLN A 12 -25.85 38.05 -53.45
CA GLN A 12 -26.05 36.86 -54.29
C GLN A 12 -25.92 37.19 -55.78
N ASP A 13 -25.55 36.19 -56.59
CA ASP A 13 -26.00 36.09 -57.99
C ASP A 13 -26.14 34.61 -58.42
N ASP A 14 -26.98 34.40 -59.42
CA ASP A 14 -27.94 33.30 -59.57
C ASP A 14 -27.67 32.46 -60.88
N PHE A 15 -28.50 31.43 -61.12
CA PHE A 15 -28.82 30.76 -62.41
C PHE A 15 -28.32 29.34 -62.81
N MET A 16 -29.30 28.41 -62.76
CA MET A 16 -29.82 27.40 -63.74
C MET A 16 -28.92 26.25 -64.25
N GLU A 17 -29.23 24.97 -64.00
CA GLU A 17 -30.35 24.08 -64.43
C GLU A 17 -30.29 23.54 -65.87
N GLN A 18 -30.20 22.20 -65.98
CA GLN A 18 -30.78 21.43 -67.08
C GLN A 18 -31.05 19.96 -66.63
N GLU A 19 -32.33 19.61 -66.50
CA GLU A 19 -32.89 18.23 -66.48
C GLU A 19 -32.97 17.69 -67.95
N GLU A 20 -33.17 16.41 -68.31
CA GLU A 20 -34.19 15.45 -67.85
C GLU A 20 -34.03 14.04 -68.53
N SER A 21 -34.55 12.97 -67.87
CA SER A 21 -35.31 11.79 -68.41
C SER A 21 -34.59 10.70 -69.27
N ASP A 22 -34.84 9.37 -69.23
CA ASP A 22 -35.73 8.40 -68.53
C ASP A 22 -35.31 6.95 -68.96
N GLY A 23 -35.74 5.90 -68.24
CA GLY A 23 -35.78 4.51 -68.72
C GLY A 23 -35.25 3.43 -67.74
N GLY A 24 -36.16 2.71 -67.08
CA GLY A 24 -35.87 1.82 -65.93
C GLY A 24 -35.69 0.32 -66.17
N ASP A 25 -35.56 -0.43 -65.06
CA ASP A 25 -35.99 -1.81 -64.82
C ASP A 25 -35.72 -2.22 -63.35
N GLU A 26 -36.72 -2.80 -62.69
CA GLU A 26 -36.72 -3.45 -61.34
C GLU A 26 -36.74 -5.00 -61.51
N PRO A 27 -36.74 -5.91 -60.49
CA PRO A 27 -36.49 -5.87 -59.02
C PRO A 27 -35.59 -7.09 -58.57
N PRO A 28 -35.51 -7.59 -57.30
CA PRO A 28 -36.22 -7.18 -56.08
C PRO A 28 -35.38 -6.94 -54.82
N SER A 29 -35.87 -5.95 -54.06
CA SER A 29 -35.56 -5.63 -52.68
C SER A 29 -36.24 -6.58 -51.69
N SER A 30 -35.51 -6.96 -50.65
CA SER A 30 -36.01 -7.64 -49.45
C SER A 30 -36.92 -6.73 -48.62
N LEU A 31 -38.08 -7.27 -48.25
CA LEU A 31 -39.00 -6.73 -47.26
C LEU A 31 -38.31 -6.61 -45.90
N PHE A 32 -38.49 -5.48 -45.21
CA PHE A 32 -39.01 -5.40 -43.83
C PHE A 32 -39.21 -3.92 -43.44
N LYS A 33 -40.47 -3.45 -43.48
CA LYS A 33 -40.92 -2.22 -42.79
C LYS A 33 -41.50 -2.59 -41.41
N PRO A 34 -41.46 -1.66 -40.44
CA PRO A 34 -41.76 -1.93 -39.03
C PRO A 34 -43.27 -1.78 -38.73
N PRO A 35 -43.83 -2.50 -37.74
CA PRO A 35 -44.98 -2.01 -37.00
C PRO A 35 -44.47 -1.21 -35.79
N GLY A 36 -45.01 -0.06 -35.43
CA GLY A 36 -46.44 0.17 -35.22
C GLY A 36 -46.62 0.51 -33.73
N ARG A 37 -46.78 1.80 -33.48
CA ARG A 37 -46.93 2.47 -32.18
C ARG A 37 -48.32 2.20 -31.58
N SER A 38 -48.39 1.78 -30.31
CA SER A 38 -49.46 1.98 -29.29
C SER A 38 -49.42 0.77 -28.34
N THR A 39 -49.12 0.87 -27.05
CA THR A 39 -49.91 1.52 -26.00
C THR A 39 -49.02 1.91 -24.82
N ARG A 40 -49.17 3.15 -24.32
CA ARG A 40 -48.63 3.56 -23.02
C ARG A 40 -49.21 2.66 -21.93
N VAL A 41 -48.37 1.86 -21.29
CA VAL A 41 -48.70 1.23 -20.02
C VAL A 41 -48.70 2.34 -18.97
N ASN A 42 -49.91 2.78 -18.61
CA ASN A 42 -50.14 3.69 -17.50
C ASN A 42 -49.88 2.92 -16.21
N ILE A 43 -48.64 2.94 -15.72
CA ILE A 43 -48.33 2.48 -14.37
C ILE A 43 -48.99 3.48 -13.41
N GLN A 44 -50.18 3.12 -12.94
CA GLN A 44 -50.78 3.77 -11.78
C GLN A 44 -49.78 3.69 -10.63
N ARG A 45 -49.20 4.83 -10.25
CA ARG A 45 -48.52 5.00 -8.97
C ARG A 45 -49.56 4.75 -7.87
N SER A 46 -49.55 3.55 -7.31
CA SER A 46 -50.23 3.26 -6.05
C SER A 46 -49.46 3.98 -4.93
N ASN A 47 -49.84 5.24 -4.66
CA ASN A 47 -49.48 5.94 -3.43
C ASN A 47 -50.25 5.33 -2.25
N VAL A 48 -49.89 4.09 -1.88
CA VAL A 48 -50.31 3.47 -0.63
C VAL A 48 -49.04 3.22 0.20
N CYS A 49 -48.35 4.31 0.54
CA CYS A 49 -47.43 4.30 1.66
C CYS A 49 -48.31 4.16 2.91
N SER A 50 -48.34 2.96 3.48
CA SER A 50 -49.18 2.61 4.61
C SER A 50 -48.94 3.60 5.76
N ARG A 51 -49.94 4.45 6.03
CA ARG A 51 -49.95 5.40 7.14
C ARG A 51 -49.65 4.72 8.48
N ALA A 52 -49.95 3.42 8.59
CA ALA A 52 -49.64 2.60 9.76
C ALA A 52 -48.13 2.33 9.92
N TYR A 53 -47.39 2.11 8.83
CA TYR A 53 -45.94 1.89 8.88
C TYR A 53 -45.20 3.13 9.38
N PHE A 54 -45.59 4.32 8.90
CA PHE A 54 -45.00 5.58 9.34
C PHE A 54 -45.26 5.87 10.83
N VAL A 55 -46.45 5.55 11.33
CA VAL A 55 -46.78 5.69 12.76
C VAL A 55 -45.93 4.75 13.61
N VAL A 56 -45.73 3.50 13.17
CA VAL A 56 -44.89 2.53 13.90
C VAL A 56 -43.43 3.01 13.96
N VAL A 57 -42.86 3.46 12.84
CA VAL A 57 -41.48 3.99 12.81
C VAL A 57 -41.35 5.24 13.69
N MET A 58 -42.34 6.13 13.68
CA MET A 58 -42.35 7.29 14.55
C MET A 58 -42.39 6.91 16.04
N VAL A 59 -43.17 5.90 16.44
CA VAL A 59 -43.18 5.44 17.84
C VAL A 59 -41.81 4.91 18.25
N PHE A 60 -41.17 4.07 17.43
CA PHE A 60 -39.81 3.57 17.72
C PHE A 60 -38.78 4.70 17.80
N PHE A 61 -38.89 5.70 16.93
CA PHE A 61 -38.02 6.87 16.96
C PHE A 61 -38.18 7.68 18.26
N HIS A 62 -39.41 7.90 18.71
CA HIS A 62 -39.66 8.63 19.96
C HIS A 62 -39.21 7.83 21.19
N VAL A 63 -39.43 6.52 21.23
CA VAL A 63 -38.95 5.64 22.31
C VAL A 63 -37.41 5.64 22.37
N TYR A 64 -36.75 5.60 21.21
CA TYR A 64 -35.29 5.69 21.13
C TYR A 64 -34.77 7.02 21.68
N ILE A 65 -35.37 8.15 21.29
CA ILE A 65 -34.99 9.48 21.80
C ILE A 65 -35.19 9.57 23.31
N VAL A 66 -36.32 9.10 23.83
CA VAL A 66 -36.59 9.13 25.28
C VAL A 66 -35.57 8.29 26.04
N ASN A 67 -35.17 7.11 25.52
CA ASN A 67 -34.13 6.29 26.12
C ASN A 67 -32.75 6.96 26.09
N VAL A 68 -32.39 7.64 25.00
CA VAL A 68 -31.12 8.40 24.91
C VAL A 68 -31.12 9.56 25.91
N ILE A 69 -32.21 10.32 26.01
CA ILE A 69 -32.35 11.41 26.98
C ILE A 69 -32.29 10.86 28.42
N GLY A 70 -32.96 9.74 28.70
CA GLY A 70 -32.89 9.07 29.99
C GLY A 70 -31.47 8.65 30.37
N LEU A 71 -30.70 8.12 29.42
CA LEU A 71 -29.30 7.76 29.62
C LEU A 71 -28.42 8.99 29.89
N LEU A 72 -28.62 10.08 29.14
CA LEU A 72 -27.90 11.33 29.33
C LEU A 72 -28.22 11.97 30.69
N LEU A 73 -29.48 11.95 31.12
CA LEU A 73 -29.88 12.41 32.45
C LEU A 73 -29.33 11.52 33.57
N TYR A 74 -29.28 10.20 33.37
CA TYR A 74 -28.67 9.27 34.32
C TYR A 74 -27.16 9.54 34.48
N VAL A 75 -26.45 9.73 33.37
CA VAL A 75 -25.02 10.09 33.38
C VAL A 75 -24.82 11.46 34.01
N HIS A 76 -25.69 12.44 33.74
CA HIS A 76 -25.60 13.77 34.33
C HIS A 76 -25.90 13.76 35.84
N TYR A 77 -26.88 12.99 36.29
CA TYR A 77 -27.26 12.90 37.71
C TYR A 77 -26.19 12.18 38.53
N ASN A 78 -25.58 11.12 37.98
CA ASN A 78 -24.50 10.40 38.64
C ASN A 78 -23.14 11.12 38.58
N ASN A 79 -22.99 12.11 37.69
CA ASN A 79 -21.77 12.93 37.55
C ASN A 79 -22.01 14.41 37.91
N GLY A 80 -22.97 14.70 38.80
CA GLY A 80 -23.25 16.05 39.26
C GLY A 80 -22.01 16.77 39.81
N PRO A 81 -21.88 18.10 39.61
CA PRO A 81 -20.66 18.86 39.85
C PRO A 81 -20.36 19.01 41.35
N GLY A 82 -19.14 18.66 41.76
CA GLY A 82 -18.59 19.04 43.06
C GLY A 82 -18.29 20.55 43.06
N ASP A 83 -19.00 21.28 43.93
CA ASP A 83 -18.87 22.72 44.13
C ASP A 83 -17.53 23.07 44.84
N PRO A 84 -16.78 24.11 44.43
CA PRO A 84 -15.55 24.54 45.10
C PRO A 84 -15.78 25.74 46.02
N GLY A 85 -15.50 25.61 47.33
CA GLY A 85 -15.31 26.80 48.19
C GLY A 85 -15.47 26.65 49.71
N GLY A 86 -14.34 26.72 50.44
CA GLY A 86 -14.12 27.65 51.57
C GLY A 86 -14.62 27.35 52.99
N ARG A 87 -13.66 27.18 53.93
CA ARG A 87 -13.56 27.74 55.32
C ARG A 87 -12.64 26.85 56.17
N ASP A 88 -11.45 27.30 56.57
CA ASP A 88 -11.09 28.22 57.68
C ASP A 88 -10.71 27.48 58.99
N GLY A 89 -9.54 27.80 59.55
CA GLY A 89 -9.24 27.65 60.99
C GLY A 89 -7.84 27.09 61.34
N GLY A 90 -6.84 27.95 61.55
CA GLY A 90 -5.53 27.64 62.17
C GLY A 90 -5.57 27.38 63.70
N PRO A 91 -4.50 27.60 64.51
CA PRO A 91 -3.21 28.25 64.20
C PRO A 91 -1.92 27.66 64.84
N ALA A 92 -0.77 28.17 64.36
CA ALA A 92 0.49 28.57 65.04
C ALA A 92 1.31 27.62 65.97
N SER A 93 2.57 27.39 65.58
CA SER A 93 3.77 27.67 66.40
C SER A 93 5.08 27.58 65.57
N ALA A 94 5.95 28.57 65.75
CA ALA A 94 7.30 28.71 65.19
C ALA A 94 8.36 28.50 66.33
N PRO A 95 9.67 28.77 66.15
CA PRO A 95 10.64 28.28 65.16
C PRO A 95 11.87 27.63 65.85
N GLY A 96 12.74 26.97 65.08
CA GLY A 96 14.07 26.54 65.56
C GLY A 96 15.05 26.43 64.39
N SER A 97 16.00 27.36 64.32
CA SER A 97 17.14 27.30 63.41
C SER A 97 18.19 26.32 63.94
N GLU A 98 18.83 25.56 63.06
CA GLU A 98 20.29 25.43 63.06
C GLU A 98 20.82 24.91 61.72
N SER A 99 22.04 25.35 61.44
CA SER A 99 22.77 25.37 60.17
C SER A 99 23.27 24.02 59.65
N GLY A 100 23.35 23.87 58.33
CA GLY A 100 24.16 22.84 57.67
C GLY A 100 24.28 23.13 56.17
N SER A 101 25.49 23.04 55.64
CA SER A 101 26.00 23.66 54.42
C SER A 101 25.77 22.89 53.10
N SER A 102 25.57 23.65 52.02
CA SER A 102 26.17 23.57 50.67
C SER A 102 25.86 22.43 49.65
N LEU A 103 25.24 22.87 48.52
CA LEU A 103 25.45 22.51 47.09
C LEU A 103 24.69 21.29 46.48
N PRO A 104 24.50 21.22 45.13
CA PRO A 104 23.50 21.93 44.32
C PRO A 104 22.52 20.98 43.59
N HIS A 105 21.42 21.55 43.07
CA HIS A 105 20.35 20.86 42.32
C HIS A 105 20.86 19.97 41.18
N SER A 106 20.56 18.68 41.27
CA SER A 106 20.59 17.72 40.16
C SER A 106 19.32 17.81 39.31
N ALA A 107 19.53 17.80 37.99
CA ALA A 107 18.52 17.82 36.93
C ALA A 107 17.55 16.62 37.01
N PRO A 108 16.32 16.73 36.44
CA PRO A 108 15.36 15.65 36.49
C PRO A 108 15.86 14.44 35.69
N ALA A 109 15.84 13.27 36.34
CA ALA A 109 16.18 11.99 35.71
C ALA A 109 15.25 11.69 34.53
N PRO A 110 15.74 11.03 33.46
CA PRO A 110 14.91 10.60 32.35
C PRO A 110 13.90 9.58 32.87
N SER A 111 12.62 9.84 32.60
CA SER A 111 11.50 8.98 32.93
C SER A 111 11.76 7.53 32.52
N GLU A 112 12.05 6.69 33.52
CA GLU A 112 12.08 5.24 33.40
C GLU A 112 10.73 4.76 32.85
N LEU A 113 10.76 4.13 31.69
CA LEU A 113 9.63 3.39 31.12
C LEU A 113 9.27 2.25 32.08
N ARG A 114 8.27 2.49 32.94
CA ARG A 114 7.67 1.49 33.81
C ARG A 114 7.17 0.29 32.99
N VAL A 115 7.53 -0.89 33.45
CA VAL A 115 7.35 -2.20 32.80
C VAL A 115 5.88 -2.70 32.88
N ASP A 116 4.97 -1.97 33.52
CA ASP A 116 3.61 -2.42 33.84
C ASP A 116 2.49 -1.91 32.90
N ASP A 117 2.80 -1.18 31.82
CA ASP A 117 1.77 -0.60 30.94
C ASP A 117 1.30 -1.51 29.78
N TYR A 118 1.84 -2.73 29.66
CA TYR A 118 1.58 -3.64 28.52
C TYR A 118 0.26 -4.42 28.59
N ARG A 119 -0.70 -3.97 29.41
CA ARG A 119 -2.10 -4.46 29.41
C ARG A 119 -3.06 -3.53 28.66
N GLN A 120 -2.56 -2.49 27.99
CA GLN A 120 -3.39 -1.71 27.07
C GLN A 120 -3.63 -2.49 25.79
N SER A 121 -4.91 -2.70 25.46
CA SER A 121 -5.39 -3.14 24.15
C SER A 121 -4.82 -2.20 23.08
N PHE A 122 -3.71 -2.61 22.46
CA PHE A 122 -2.99 -1.80 21.51
C PHE A 122 -3.73 -1.83 20.16
N SER A 123 -4.28 -0.68 19.75
CA SER A 123 -4.97 -0.52 18.46
C SER A 123 -4.06 0.23 17.50
N LEU A 124 -3.99 -0.20 16.24
CA LEU A 124 -3.35 0.54 15.15
C LEU A 124 -4.21 1.75 14.79
N PRO A 125 -3.71 2.98 14.94
CA PRO A 125 -4.42 4.16 14.45
C PRO A 125 -4.61 4.07 12.94
N ARG A 126 -5.83 4.34 12.49
CA ARG A 126 -6.19 4.41 11.08
C ARG A 126 -6.84 5.76 10.81
N ILE A 127 -6.32 6.47 9.81
CA ILE A 127 -6.84 7.79 9.42
C ILE A 127 -8.21 7.60 8.77
N GLU A 128 -9.18 8.46 9.07
CA GLU A 128 -10.50 8.40 8.45
C GLU A 128 -10.49 9.08 7.07
N GLY A 129 -11.00 8.40 6.04
CA GLY A 129 -11.09 8.95 4.68
C GLY A 129 -12.25 9.92 4.45
N ILE A 130 -13.26 9.94 5.32
CA ILE A 130 -14.48 10.79 5.24
C ILE A 130 -15.22 10.69 3.88
N ARG A 131 -14.71 11.32 2.82
CA ARG A 131 -15.17 11.22 1.42
C ARG A 131 -14.06 11.62 0.45
N VAL A 132 -14.14 11.15 -0.80
CA VAL A 132 -13.25 11.60 -1.88
C VAL A 132 -13.28 13.13 -2.03
N GLY A 133 -12.09 13.74 -2.15
CA GLY A 133 -11.89 15.18 -2.21
C GLY A 133 -11.98 15.91 -0.86
N HIS A 134 -12.22 15.21 0.25
CA HIS A 134 -12.14 15.82 1.58
C HIS A 134 -10.70 16.24 1.88
N VAL A 135 -10.51 17.46 2.39
CA VAL A 135 -9.21 17.99 2.79
C VAL A 135 -9.19 18.20 4.30
N GLN A 136 -8.20 17.60 4.96
CA GLN A 136 -7.95 17.75 6.38
C GLN A 136 -6.55 18.33 6.63
N GLN A 137 -6.41 19.09 7.72
CA GLN A 137 -5.12 19.68 8.10
C GLN A 137 -4.34 18.71 8.98
N VAL A 138 -3.05 18.52 8.68
CA VAL A 138 -2.14 17.69 9.46
C VAL A 138 -0.87 18.48 9.82
N SER A 139 -0.46 18.41 11.08
CA SER A 139 0.77 19.06 11.57
C SER A 139 1.89 18.03 11.61
N LEU A 140 2.82 18.11 10.65
CA LEU A 140 3.91 17.13 10.47
C LEU A 140 5.28 17.69 10.91
N VAL A 141 5.41 19.01 10.92
CA VAL A 141 6.61 19.74 11.33
C VAL A 141 6.14 20.82 12.31
N PRO A 142 6.88 21.08 13.40
CA PRO A 142 6.62 22.26 14.21
C PRO A 142 6.62 23.48 13.28
N ASP A 143 5.57 24.30 13.36
CA ASP A 143 5.37 25.54 12.59
C ASP A 143 4.84 25.41 11.15
N ARG A 144 4.48 24.19 10.68
CA ARG A 144 3.83 24.03 9.36
C ARG A 144 2.67 23.04 9.36
N THR A 145 1.49 23.52 8.98
CA THR A 145 0.35 22.68 8.64
C THR A 145 0.40 22.27 7.17
N HIS A 146 0.09 21.00 6.91
CA HIS A 146 -0.01 20.42 5.58
C HIS A 146 -1.46 20.05 5.32
N GLN A 147 -1.87 20.16 4.07
CA GLN A 147 -3.17 19.67 3.63
C GLN A 147 -3.03 18.21 3.22
N MET A 148 -3.94 17.37 3.70
CA MET A 148 -4.08 15.98 3.28
C MET A 148 -5.45 15.80 2.63
N MET A 149 -5.47 15.34 1.39
CA MET A 149 -6.68 15.12 0.61
C MET A 149 -6.97 13.62 0.47
N THR A 150 -8.21 13.20 0.66
CA THR A 150 -8.62 11.83 0.37
C THR A 150 -8.85 11.67 -1.14
N LEU A 151 -8.12 10.75 -1.76
CA LEU A 151 -8.24 10.46 -3.19
C LEU A 151 -9.21 9.29 -3.49
N SER A 152 -9.23 8.28 -2.62
CA SER A 152 -10.17 7.16 -2.70
C SER A 152 -10.48 6.59 -1.33
N LEU A 153 -11.60 5.87 -1.23
CA LEU A 153 -11.99 5.13 -0.03
C LEU A 153 -11.67 3.64 -0.14
N LYS A 154 -11.54 3.11 -1.36
CA LYS A 154 -11.12 1.76 -1.69
C LYS A 154 -10.05 1.81 -2.80
N PRO A 155 -8.76 1.70 -2.51
CA PRO A 155 -8.20 1.59 -1.18
C PRO A 155 -8.35 2.93 -0.46
N LEU A 156 -8.18 2.91 0.86
CA LEU A 156 -8.12 4.14 1.62
C LEU A 156 -6.79 4.85 1.32
N LEU A 157 -6.84 5.89 0.47
CA LEU A 157 -5.69 6.57 -0.12
C LEU A 157 -5.79 8.10 0.09
N PHE A 158 -4.66 8.69 0.44
CA PHE A 158 -4.51 10.12 0.68
C PHE A 158 -3.33 10.70 -0.10
N GLU A 159 -3.45 11.96 -0.46
CA GLU A 159 -2.38 12.80 -1.04
C GLU A 159 -2.03 13.94 -0.09
N ILE A 160 -0.73 14.14 0.13
CA ILE A 160 -0.18 15.20 0.98
C ILE A 160 0.84 16.00 0.16
N PRO A 161 0.42 17.09 -0.51
CA PRO A 161 1.32 17.94 -1.25
C PRO A 161 2.34 18.63 -0.35
N GLY A 162 3.59 18.76 -0.84
CA GLY A 162 4.65 19.48 -0.13
C GLY A 162 5.09 18.82 1.19
N PHE A 163 4.91 17.51 1.32
CA PHE A 163 5.37 16.69 2.44
C PHE A 163 6.90 16.71 2.59
N LEU A 164 7.62 16.76 1.48
CA LEU A 164 9.05 17.09 1.42
C LEU A 164 9.25 18.42 0.69
N SER A 165 10.31 19.15 1.07
CA SER A 165 10.80 20.27 0.25
C SER A 165 11.58 19.76 -0.97
N GLU A 166 11.75 20.61 -1.99
CA GLU A 166 12.56 20.23 -3.16
C GLU A 166 14.01 19.92 -2.78
N GLU A 167 14.57 20.62 -1.80
CA GLU A 167 15.92 20.39 -1.28
C GLU A 167 16.02 19.00 -0.64
N GLU A 168 15.03 18.61 0.14
CA GLU A 168 14.98 17.28 0.75
C GLU A 168 14.87 16.18 -0.30
N CYS A 169 14.02 16.38 -1.31
CA CYS A 169 13.93 15.47 -2.46
C CYS A 169 15.28 15.31 -3.15
N ARG A 170 15.99 16.40 -3.44
CA ARG A 170 17.32 16.38 -4.06
C ARG A 170 18.34 15.62 -3.20
N VAL A 171 18.34 15.84 -1.88
CA VAL A 171 19.25 15.13 -0.95
C VAL A 171 18.98 13.63 -0.97
N VAL A 172 17.72 13.19 -0.92
CA VAL A 172 17.37 11.76 -0.97
C VAL A 172 17.85 11.13 -2.28
N VAL A 173 17.64 11.81 -3.41
CA VAL A 173 18.12 11.35 -4.73
C VAL A 173 19.64 11.25 -4.77
N GLN A 174 20.37 12.26 -4.28
CA GLN A 174 21.84 12.25 -4.24
C GLN A 174 22.38 11.12 -3.38
N LEU A 175 21.80 10.87 -2.20
CA LEU A 175 22.19 9.76 -1.33
C LEU A 175 21.95 8.40 -2.00
N ALA A 176 20.84 8.25 -2.74
CA ALA A 176 20.57 7.05 -3.52
C ALA A 176 21.58 6.84 -4.65
N GLN A 177 21.95 7.91 -5.36
CA GLN A 177 22.97 7.87 -6.41
C GLN A 177 24.36 7.52 -5.87
N LEU A 178 24.75 8.12 -4.74
CA LEU A 178 26.03 7.85 -4.07
C LEU A 178 26.13 6.40 -3.58
N LYS A 179 25.02 5.83 -3.11
CA LYS A 179 24.96 4.42 -2.71
C LYS A 179 25.08 3.46 -3.90
N GLY A 180 24.64 3.90 -5.08
CA GLY A 180 24.49 3.07 -6.27
C GLY A 180 23.11 2.41 -6.33
N LEU A 181 22.60 2.28 -7.55
CA LEU A 181 21.31 1.64 -7.83
C LEU A 181 21.53 0.28 -8.51
N MET A 182 20.63 -0.64 -8.24
CA MET A 182 20.56 -1.97 -8.86
C MET A 182 19.30 -2.08 -9.72
N GLU A 183 19.36 -2.88 -10.78
CA GLU A 183 18.19 -3.21 -11.59
C GLU A 183 17.18 -4.02 -10.77
N SER A 184 15.90 -3.68 -10.85
CA SER A 184 14.83 -4.33 -10.07
C SER A 184 14.47 -5.73 -10.57
N GLN A 185 14.74 -6.02 -11.84
CA GLN A 185 14.71 -7.37 -12.40
C GLN A 185 15.88 -7.50 -13.39
N ILE A 186 16.75 -8.48 -13.16
CA ILE A 186 17.86 -8.77 -14.08
C ILE A 186 17.26 -9.41 -15.34
N PRO A 187 17.58 -8.94 -16.56
CA PRO A 187 17.25 -9.66 -17.78
C PRO A 187 17.83 -11.07 -17.66
N SER A 188 17.00 -12.10 -17.85
CA SER A 188 17.54 -13.43 -18.13
C SER A 188 18.57 -13.30 -19.25
N PRO A 189 19.80 -13.84 -19.10
CA PRO A 189 20.90 -13.62 -20.04
C PRO A 189 20.55 -14.29 -21.38
N SER A 190 19.83 -13.55 -22.23
CA SER A 190 19.34 -14.00 -23.53
C SER A 190 19.51 -12.93 -24.61
N GLN A 191 20.05 -11.75 -24.28
CA GLN A 191 20.19 -10.62 -25.20
C GLN A 191 21.58 -10.45 -25.83
N ALA A 192 22.44 -11.48 -25.78
CA ALA A 192 23.75 -11.44 -26.43
C ALA A 192 24.04 -12.67 -27.29
N GLN A 193 23.06 -13.15 -28.07
CA GLN A 193 23.35 -13.91 -29.29
C GLN A 193 22.07 -14.08 -30.13
N GLU A 194 21.95 -13.27 -31.17
CA GLU A 194 21.30 -13.73 -32.41
C GLU A 194 22.13 -14.92 -32.94
N GLU A 195 21.46 -15.89 -33.58
CA GLU A 195 21.97 -17.19 -34.05
C GLU A 195 22.03 -18.32 -33.00
N SER A 196 20.87 -18.87 -32.64
CA SER A 196 20.56 -20.31 -32.85
C SER A 196 19.24 -20.64 -32.15
N ASN A 197 18.34 -21.32 -32.85
CA ASN A 197 17.06 -21.78 -32.32
C ASN A 197 17.26 -22.68 -31.09
N GLN A 198 16.96 -22.18 -29.89
CA GLN A 198 16.36 -22.94 -28.77
C GLN A 198 16.01 -22.01 -27.58
N PRO A 199 14.81 -22.11 -26.98
CA PRO A 199 14.41 -21.28 -25.84
C PRO A 199 15.01 -21.81 -24.52
N LEU A 200 15.73 -20.95 -23.80
CA LEU A 200 16.17 -21.17 -22.41
C LEU A 200 15.24 -20.34 -21.49
N LEU A 201 14.41 -20.85 -20.57
CA LEU A 201 13.97 -22.18 -20.18
C LEU A 201 12.50 -22.02 -19.74
N SER A 202 11.54 -22.42 -20.56
CA SER A 202 10.23 -22.79 -20.03
C SER A 202 10.40 -24.19 -19.47
N LEU A 203 10.80 -24.29 -18.20
CA LEU A 203 10.95 -25.58 -17.56
C LEU A 203 9.63 -26.33 -17.69
N SER A 204 9.68 -27.46 -18.39
CA SER A 204 8.61 -28.43 -18.47
C SER A 204 8.24 -28.91 -17.06
N THR A 205 7.02 -29.43 -16.90
CA THR A 205 6.56 -29.94 -15.60
C THR A 205 7.49 -31.01 -15.04
N GLU A 206 8.16 -31.76 -15.92
CA GLU A 206 9.17 -32.76 -15.62
C GLU A 206 10.47 -32.12 -15.11
N GLU A 207 10.95 -31.06 -15.75
CA GLU A 207 12.15 -30.35 -15.30
C GLU A 207 11.93 -29.66 -13.96
N VAL A 208 10.73 -29.11 -13.71
CA VAL A 208 10.37 -28.57 -12.38
C VAL A 208 10.30 -29.69 -11.34
N PHE A 209 9.76 -30.85 -11.69
CA PHE A 209 9.74 -32.02 -10.80
C PHE A 209 11.16 -32.46 -10.44
N SER A 210 12.04 -32.64 -11.44
CA SER A 210 13.44 -33.04 -11.22
C SER A 210 14.27 -32.01 -10.45
N LEU A 211 13.90 -30.73 -10.50
CA LEU A 211 14.55 -29.69 -9.70
C LEU A 211 14.08 -29.66 -8.25
N LEU A 212 12.83 -30.07 -8.01
CA LEU A 212 12.26 -30.15 -6.66
C LEU A 212 12.58 -31.47 -5.96
N ASP A 213 12.88 -32.53 -6.72
CA ASP A 213 13.27 -33.88 -6.28
C ASP A 213 14.77 -33.89 -5.96
N LEU A 214 15.11 -33.57 -4.70
CA LEU A 214 16.47 -33.30 -4.28
C LEU A 214 17.27 -34.58 -4.08
N ASP A 215 16.61 -35.63 -3.61
CA ASP A 215 17.23 -36.94 -3.43
C ASP A 215 17.10 -37.86 -4.66
N GLN A 216 16.40 -37.38 -5.70
CA GLN A 216 16.22 -38.05 -7.00
C GLN A 216 15.56 -39.42 -6.88
N ASP A 217 14.70 -39.59 -5.88
CA ASP A 217 13.99 -40.84 -5.63
C ASP A 217 12.69 -40.97 -6.47
N GLY A 218 12.35 -39.93 -7.23
CA GLY A 218 11.16 -39.88 -8.08
C GLY A 218 9.87 -39.59 -7.29
N LEU A 219 9.99 -39.16 -6.02
CA LEU A 219 8.89 -38.90 -5.10
C LEU A 219 9.09 -37.54 -4.40
N LEU A 220 8.32 -36.54 -4.82
CA LEU A 220 8.36 -35.23 -4.16
C LEU A 220 7.74 -35.28 -2.76
N GLN A 221 8.57 -34.95 -1.78
CA GLN A 221 8.20 -34.88 -0.39
C GLN A 221 8.06 -33.43 0.08
N LYS A 222 7.30 -33.22 1.16
CA LYS A 222 7.07 -31.89 1.73
C LYS A 222 8.38 -31.15 2.02
N GLN A 223 9.41 -31.86 2.49
CA GLN A 223 10.68 -31.28 2.89
C GLN A 223 11.46 -30.70 1.69
N GLU A 224 11.39 -31.36 0.54
CA GLU A 224 12.11 -30.98 -0.67
C GLU A 224 11.45 -29.77 -1.33
N ILE A 225 10.12 -29.76 -1.40
CA ILE A 225 9.32 -28.61 -1.89
C ILE A 225 9.57 -27.36 -1.02
N VAL A 226 9.67 -27.53 0.30
CA VAL A 226 9.86 -26.42 1.25
C VAL A 226 11.30 -25.91 1.25
N SER A 227 12.29 -26.74 0.92
CA SER A 227 13.69 -26.33 0.88
C SER A 227 13.94 -25.18 -0.12
N HIS A 228 13.22 -25.19 -1.25
CA HIS A 228 13.31 -24.16 -2.29
C HIS A 228 12.50 -22.88 -2.00
N SER A 229 11.70 -22.84 -0.92
CA SER A 229 11.01 -21.62 -0.48
C SER A 229 11.95 -20.57 0.16
N ARG A 230 13.16 -20.98 0.56
CA ARG A 230 14.06 -20.20 1.43
C ARG A 230 15.12 -19.38 0.70
N SER A 231 15.13 -19.36 -0.65
CA SER A 231 16.13 -18.59 -1.37
C SER A 231 15.81 -17.09 -1.30
N ARG A 232 16.83 -16.27 -1.00
CA ARG A 232 16.72 -14.81 -0.86
C ARG A 232 16.65 -14.08 -2.21
N ASP A 233 16.65 -14.82 -3.32
CA ASP A 233 16.88 -14.31 -4.66
C ASP A 233 15.61 -14.27 -5.53
N GLY A 234 14.42 -14.34 -4.91
CA GLY A 234 13.14 -14.30 -5.63
C GLY A 234 12.90 -15.58 -6.42
N THR A 235 12.64 -16.68 -5.72
CA THR A 235 12.54 -18.02 -6.29
C THR A 235 11.53 -18.16 -7.43
N TRP A 236 11.94 -19.01 -8.36
CA TRP A 236 11.36 -19.48 -9.62
C TRP A 236 9.92 -20.05 -9.55
N LEU A 237 9.32 -20.14 -8.36
CA LEU A 237 7.95 -20.59 -8.10
C LEU A 237 7.22 -19.53 -7.27
N SER A 238 6.08 -19.03 -7.76
CA SER A 238 5.27 -18.08 -6.99
C SER A 238 4.73 -18.73 -5.70
N PRO A 239 4.42 -17.94 -4.66
CA PRO A 239 3.75 -18.42 -3.45
C PRO A 239 2.48 -19.23 -3.76
N ASP A 240 1.72 -18.83 -4.79
CA ASP A 240 0.52 -19.53 -5.24
C ASP A 240 0.83 -20.91 -5.85
N ASN A 241 1.91 -21.03 -6.63
CA ASN A 241 2.34 -22.30 -7.21
C ASN A 241 2.81 -23.26 -6.11
N LEU A 242 3.57 -22.76 -5.13
CA LEU A 242 3.98 -23.55 -3.96
C LEU A 242 2.76 -24.02 -3.16
N GLN A 243 1.76 -23.16 -2.97
CA GLN A 243 0.51 -23.52 -2.29
C GLN A 243 -0.27 -24.58 -3.07
N GLN A 244 -0.37 -24.48 -4.40
CA GLN A 244 -1.04 -25.46 -5.25
C GLN A 244 -0.38 -26.83 -5.13
N ILE A 245 0.96 -26.89 -5.18
CA ILE A 245 1.74 -28.12 -5.01
C ILE A 245 1.54 -28.71 -3.61
N LEU A 246 1.65 -27.89 -2.56
CA LEU A 246 1.47 -28.33 -1.17
C LEU A 246 0.04 -28.80 -0.88
N THR A 247 -0.97 -28.11 -1.42
CA THR A 247 -2.37 -28.53 -1.30
C THR A 247 -2.62 -29.85 -2.03
N GLY A 248 -1.97 -30.05 -3.18
CA GLY A 248 -1.97 -31.31 -3.91
C GLY A 248 -1.37 -32.45 -3.08
N LEU A 249 -0.26 -32.19 -2.39
CA LEU A 249 0.42 -33.14 -1.50
C LEU A 249 -0.43 -33.49 -0.26
N GLU A 250 -1.03 -32.50 0.40
CA GLU A 250 -1.81 -32.68 1.63
C GLU A 250 -3.14 -33.41 1.41
N ARG A 251 -3.67 -33.41 0.18
CA ARG A 251 -4.84 -34.21 -0.22
C ARG A 251 -4.52 -35.71 -0.35
N ARG A 252 -3.25 -36.12 -0.23
CA ARG A 252 -2.83 -37.51 -0.37
C ARG A 252 -2.51 -38.12 1.01
N PRO A 253 -3.03 -39.32 1.33
CA PRO A 253 -2.82 -39.95 2.62
C PRO A 253 -1.36 -40.38 2.89
N ALA A 254 -0.53 -40.48 1.83
CA ALA A 254 0.87 -40.86 1.93
C ALA A 254 1.85 -39.66 2.03
N GLY A 255 1.40 -38.43 1.78
CA GLY A 255 2.26 -37.23 1.85
C GLY A 255 3.42 -37.18 0.84
N LEU A 256 3.26 -37.88 -0.31
CA LEU A 256 4.24 -38.01 -1.38
C LEU A 256 3.57 -37.69 -2.74
N LEU A 257 4.31 -37.06 -3.65
CA LEU A 257 3.86 -36.76 -5.02
C LEU A 257 4.78 -37.42 -6.05
N THR A 258 4.25 -38.39 -6.80
CA THR A 258 4.94 -38.93 -7.98
C THR A 258 4.90 -37.92 -9.15
N LEU A 259 5.76 -38.11 -10.16
CA LEU A 259 5.78 -37.25 -11.36
C LEU A 259 4.42 -37.17 -12.08
N GLU A 260 3.69 -38.28 -12.20
CA GLU A 260 2.37 -38.32 -12.84
C GLU A 260 1.31 -37.54 -12.05
N GLU A 261 1.43 -37.54 -10.73
CA GLU A 261 0.54 -36.80 -9.84
C GLU A 261 0.90 -35.32 -9.80
N PHE A 262 2.19 -35.00 -9.78
CA PHE A 262 2.69 -33.64 -9.88
C PHE A 262 2.23 -32.97 -11.17
N ARG A 263 2.22 -33.68 -12.30
CA ARG A 263 1.63 -33.19 -13.56
C ARG A 263 0.18 -32.74 -13.43
N ARG A 264 -0.64 -33.43 -12.62
CA ARG A 264 -2.05 -33.07 -12.41
C ARG A 264 -2.22 -31.89 -11.47
N VAL A 265 -1.24 -31.64 -10.62
CA VAL A 265 -1.25 -30.55 -9.63
C VAL A 265 -0.62 -29.28 -10.19
N TYR A 266 0.45 -29.40 -10.99
CA TYR A 266 1.29 -28.31 -11.53
C TYR A 266 1.13 -28.14 -13.06
N ASP A 267 -0.07 -28.38 -13.59
CA ASP A 267 -0.31 -28.31 -15.04
C ASP A 267 -0.28 -26.86 -15.56
N VAL A 268 0.81 -26.49 -16.23
CA VAL A 268 1.00 -25.18 -16.88
C VAL A 268 0.03 -24.99 -18.06
N SER A 269 -0.56 -26.08 -18.58
CA SER A 269 -1.47 -26.08 -19.73
C SER A 269 -2.95 -25.86 -19.37
N GLN A 270 -3.32 -25.92 -18.09
CA GLN A 270 -4.66 -25.54 -17.59
C GLN A 270 -4.84 -24.03 -17.39
N ARG A 271 -3.91 -23.21 -17.91
CA ARG A 271 -4.21 -21.78 -18.13
C ARG A 271 -5.30 -21.70 -19.21
N PRO A 272 -6.43 -21.02 -18.98
CA PRO A 272 -7.37 -20.70 -20.06
C PRO A 272 -6.57 -20.07 -21.21
N GLY A 273 -6.59 -20.73 -22.36
CA GLY A 273 -5.68 -20.49 -23.45
C GLY A 273 -5.77 -19.07 -24.01
N GLN A 274 -4.71 -18.30 -23.84
CA GLN A 274 -4.42 -17.15 -24.68
C GLN A 274 -3.48 -17.60 -25.81
N GLN A 275 -4.05 -18.29 -26.82
CA GLN A 275 -3.46 -18.41 -28.15
C GLN A 275 -4.11 -17.32 -29.03
N ARG A 276 -3.54 -16.11 -29.06
CA ARG A 276 -2.48 -15.60 -29.96
C ARG A 276 -3.01 -15.04 -31.28
N SER A 277 -2.93 -13.71 -31.40
CA SER A 277 -2.39 -13.06 -32.59
C SER A 277 -1.70 -11.73 -32.20
N GLY A 278 -0.38 -11.67 -32.36
CA GLY A 278 0.35 -10.45 -32.73
C GLY A 278 0.68 -9.35 -31.69
N LYS A 279 1.49 -9.66 -30.67
CA LYS A 279 2.66 -8.83 -30.25
C LYS A 279 3.42 -9.53 -29.11
N LEU A 280 4.74 -9.53 -29.20
CA LEU A 280 5.65 -10.12 -28.22
C LEU A 280 5.53 -9.34 -26.90
N ARG A 281 4.66 -9.79 -25.99
CA ARG A 281 4.42 -9.13 -24.69
C ARG A 281 5.68 -9.28 -23.84
N SER A 282 6.28 -8.15 -23.44
CA SER A 282 7.49 -8.07 -22.62
C SER A 282 7.38 -8.93 -21.35
N GLN A 283 8.35 -9.79 -21.07
CA GLN A 283 8.36 -10.72 -19.92
C GLN A 283 8.57 -10.03 -18.56
N PHE A 284 8.87 -8.73 -18.54
CA PHE A 284 9.19 -7.98 -17.32
C PHE A 284 7.90 -7.53 -16.61
N LYS A 285 7.77 -7.85 -15.32
CA LYS A 285 6.68 -7.28 -14.49
C LYS A 285 7.00 -5.87 -14.02
N GLN A 286 8.27 -5.50 -14.00
CA GLN A 286 8.74 -4.15 -13.73
C GLN A 286 10.09 -3.94 -14.40
N ARG A 287 10.37 -2.69 -14.78
CA ARG A 287 11.68 -2.26 -15.25
C ARG A 287 11.96 -0.90 -14.63
N ASN A 288 12.91 -0.87 -13.69
CA ASN A 288 13.36 0.32 -12.98
C ASN A 288 14.63 -0.03 -12.19
N LYS A 289 15.33 0.99 -11.69
CA LYS A 289 16.49 0.84 -10.82
C LYS A 289 16.12 1.27 -9.40
N HIS A 290 16.57 0.55 -8.39
CA HIS A 290 16.30 0.91 -7.00
C HIS A 290 17.52 0.77 -6.08
N THR A 291 17.43 1.36 -4.89
CA THR A 291 18.38 1.18 -3.80
C THR A 291 17.67 1.38 -2.47
N TRP A 292 18.37 1.11 -1.36
CA TRP A 292 17.80 1.14 -0.01
C TRP A 292 18.58 2.08 0.89
N LEU A 293 17.90 3.06 1.49
CA LEU A 293 18.48 4.04 2.40
C LEU A 293 18.05 3.76 3.85
N TYR A 294 19.04 3.61 4.72
CA TYR A 294 18.81 3.47 6.16
C TYR A 294 18.44 4.83 6.77
N GLN A 295 17.42 4.86 7.64
CA GLN A 295 16.90 6.09 8.25
C GLN A 295 17.05 6.14 9.79
N GLY A 296 17.78 5.20 10.39
CA GLY A 296 18.02 5.17 11.84
C GLY A 296 19.19 6.04 12.29
N LEU A 297 19.65 5.82 13.53
CA LEU A 297 20.79 6.53 14.11
C LEU A 297 22.03 6.42 13.22
N GLY A 298 22.71 7.56 12.98
CA GLY A 298 23.87 7.65 12.09
C GLY A 298 23.52 7.91 10.61
N SER A 299 22.25 7.90 10.22
CA SER A 299 21.82 8.34 8.89
C SER A 299 21.75 9.86 8.76
N HIS A 300 21.67 10.38 7.53
CA HIS A 300 21.53 11.80 7.26
C HIS A 300 20.26 12.39 7.91
N HIS A 301 20.33 13.61 8.45
CA HIS A 301 19.23 14.23 9.20
C HIS A 301 17.90 14.32 8.41
N VAL A 302 17.96 14.52 7.09
CA VAL A 302 16.77 14.51 6.20
C VAL A 302 16.06 13.16 6.24
N LEU A 303 16.81 12.03 6.24
CA LEU A 303 16.22 10.69 6.28
C LEU A 303 15.56 10.40 7.62
N GLN A 304 16.17 10.86 8.72
CA GLN A 304 15.61 10.77 10.07
C GLN A 304 14.34 11.63 10.20
N THR A 305 14.40 12.86 9.69
CA THR A 305 13.26 13.80 9.70
C THR A 305 12.10 13.24 8.89
N LEU A 306 12.39 12.64 7.72
CA LEU A 306 11.39 11.97 6.89
C LEU A 306 10.70 10.84 7.65
N ARG A 307 11.45 9.99 8.35
CA ARG A 307 10.90 8.94 9.22
C ARG A 307 10.01 9.52 10.31
N ASN A 308 10.44 10.59 10.99
CA ASN A 308 9.66 11.24 12.04
C ASN A 308 8.36 11.85 11.52
N ARG A 309 8.35 12.38 10.28
CA ARG A 309 7.11 12.83 9.62
C ARG A 309 6.18 11.66 9.32
N VAL A 310 6.68 10.51 8.89
CA VAL A 310 5.86 9.30 8.69
C VAL A 310 5.25 8.83 10.01
N ILE A 311 6.00 8.85 11.10
CA ILE A 311 5.49 8.55 12.45
C ILE A 311 4.36 9.53 12.82
N SER A 312 4.59 10.84 12.61
CA SER A 312 3.61 11.89 12.95
C SER A 312 2.35 11.81 12.07
N LEU A 313 2.51 11.51 10.77
CA LEU A 313 1.41 11.35 9.82
C LEU A 313 0.53 10.15 10.18
N THR A 314 1.15 8.99 10.36
CA THR A 314 0.45 7.72 10.60
C THR A 314 -0.08 7.59 12.03
N ARG A 315 0.51 8.35 12.97
CA ARG A 315 0.29 8.25 14.42
C ARG A 315 0.58 6.86 14.98
N LEU A 316 1.29 6.02 14.23
CA LEU A 316 1.75 4.72 14.70
C LEU A 316 2.88 4.90 15.72
N PRO A 317 3.06 3.97 16.66
CA PRO A 317 4.23 3.97 17.54
C PRO A 317 5.52 4.02 16.72
N SER A 318 6.47 4.83 17.19
CA SER A 318 7.78 4.95 16.56
C SER A 318 8.45 3.59 16.39
N ALA A 319 8.31 2.69 17.37
CA ALA A 319 8.86 1.34 17.31
C ALA A 319 8.32 0.50 16.14
N LEU A 320 7.09 0.70 15.65
CA LEU A 320 6.62 -0.01 14.46
C LEU A 320 7.32 0.52 13.20
N VAL A 321 7.35 1.85 13.05
CA VAL A 321 7.95 2.50 11.88
C VAL A 321 9.47 2.30 11.82
N GLU A 322 10.15 2.37 12.96
CA GLU A 322 11.61 2.19 13.06
C GLU A 322 12.09 0.77 12.76
N LEU A 323 11.27 -0.23 13.09
CA LEU A 323 11.56 -1.65 12.85
C LEU A 323 11.09 -2.15 11.49
N SER A 324 10.50 -1.26 10.68
CA SER A 324 10.07 -1.57 9.33
C SER A 324 11.22 -1.54 8.33
N GLU A 325 10.92 -1.90 7.08
CA GLU A 325 11.86 -1.87 5.96
C GLU A 325 12.55 -0.49 5.80
N PRO A 326 13.82 -0.46 5.35
CA PRO A 326 14.48 0.80 5.02
C PRO A 326 13.78 1.51 3.85
N LEU A 327 14.04 2.81 3.67
CA LEU A 327 13.45 3.59 2.59
C LEU A 327 13.95 3.06 1.24
N GLN A 328 13.04 2.55 0.41
CA GLN A 328 13.38 2.19 -0.96
C GLN A 328 13.35 3.45 -1.82
N VAL A 329 14.41 3.72 -2.59
CA VAL A 329 14.44 4.80 -3.58
C VAL A 329 14.50 4.18 -4.96
N ILE A 330 13.60 4.59 -5.84
CA ILE A 330 13.40 4.03 -7.18
C ILE A 330 13.59 5.12 -8.23
N ARG A 331 14.26 4.76 -9.31
CA ARG A 331 14.47 5.57 -10.50
C ARG A 331 13.85 4.88 -11.70
N TYR A 332 12.93 5.58 -12.36
CA TYR A 332 12.32 5.18 -13.62
C TYR A 332 12.88 6.05 -14.75
N GLU A 333 13.54 5.41 -15.71
CA GLU A 333 14.03 6.02 -16.95
C GLU A 333 12.96 5.95 -18.05
N HIS A 334 13.31 6.32 -19.29
CA HIS A 334 12.36 6.32 -20.40
C HIS A 334 11.78 4.92 -20.65
N ARG A 335 10.44 4.82 -20.68
CA ARG A 335 9.63 3.60 -20.79
C ARG A 335 9.69 2.66 -19.59
N ASP A 336 10.38 3.01 -18.51
CA ASP A 336 10.36 2.23 -17.28
C ASP A 336 8.99 2.28 -16.63
N PHE A 337 8.59 1.18 -16.00
CA PHE A 337 7.25 0.96 -15.48
C PHE A 337 7.28 -0.06 -14.33
N SER A 338 6.15 -0.16 -13.64
CA SER A 338 5.84 -1.26 -12.72
C SER A 338 4.40 -1.69 -12.95
N ASN A 339 4.18 -2.97 -13.27
CA ASN A 339 2.82 -3.51 -13.43
C ASN A 339 2.06 -3.43 -12.11
N ALA A 340 0.73 -3.48 -12.19
CA ALA A 340 -0.10 -3.38 -11.01
C ALA A 340 0.12 -4.60 -10.10
N HIS A 341 0.38 -4.33 -8.82
CA HIS A 341 0.68 -5.33 -7.80
C HIS A 341 0.16 -4.87 -6.44
N HIS A 342 0.19 -5.79 -5.47
CA HIS A 342 -0.02 -5.50 -4.06
C HIS A 342 1.33 -5.43 -3.36
N ASP A 343 1.47 -4.51 -2.41
CA ASP A 343 2.69 -4.40 -1.61
C ASP A 343 2.83 -5.53 -0.59
N SER A 344 1.71 -6.04 -0.07
CA SER A 344 1.66 -7.18 0.83
C SER A 344 1.25 -8.45 0.11
N SER A 345 1.73 -9.59 0.57
CA SER A 345 1.24 -10.89 0.11
C SER A 345 -0.03 -11.30 0.86
N ARG A 346 -0.85 -12.15 0.25
CA ARG A 346 -2.02 -12.74 0.94
C ARG A 346 -1.56 -13.59 2.12
N SER A 347 -2.11 -13.30 3.30
CA SER A 347 -1.79 -14.03 4.53
C SER A 347 -2.51 -15.38 4.56
N HIS A 348 -1.76 -16.46 4.78
CA HIS A 348 -2.27 -17.82 4.96
C HIS A 348 -1.69 -18.45 6.23
N SER A 349 -2.36 -19.47 6.77
CA SER A 349 -1.94 -20.17 8.00
C SER A 349 -0.54 -20.79 7.95
N GLN A 350 0.03 -20.98 6.76
CA GLN A 350 1.36 -21.57 6.54
C GLN A 350 2.46 -20.52 6.23
N THR A 351 2.10 -19.23 6.18
CA THR A 351 3.02 -18.12 5.88
C THR A 351 3.48 -17.40 7.14
N THR A 352 4.66 -16.79 7.12
CA THR A 352 5.15 -15.94 8.22
C THR A 352 5.71 -14.64 7.66
N CYS A 353 5.45 -13.53 8.36
CA CYS A 353 5.95 -12.23 7.97
C CYS A 353 7.48 -12.17 8.08
N ALA A 354 8.14 -11.72 7.02
CA ALA A 354 9.59 -11.70 6.94
C ALA A 354 10.25 -10.83 8.04
N HIS A 355 9.58 -9.78 8.51
CA HIS A 355 10.11 -8.87 9.54
C HIS A 355 10.05 -9.48 10.95
N THR A 356 9.02 -10.27 11.28
CA THR A 356 8.84 -10.89 12.60
C THR A 356 9.40 -12.31 12.72
N ARG A 357 10.00 -12.86 11.65
CA ARG A 357 10.59 -14.22 11.63
C ARG A 357 11.39 -14.58 12.88
N LEU A 358 12.19 -13.65 13.41
CA LEU A 358 13.02 -13.85 14.61
C LEU A 358 12.23 -14.11 15.91
N ALA A 359 10.95 -13.74 15.92
CA ALA A 359 10.03 -13.93 17.03
C ALA A 359 9.13 -15.17 16.87
N GLY A 360 9.06 -15.75 15.68
CA GLY A 360 8.36 -17.00 15.44
C GLY A 360 9.15 -18.20 15.98
N ASN A 361 8.45 -19.19 16.54
CA ASN A 361 9.01 -20.53 16.79
C ASN A 361 8.67 -21.49 15.63
N THR A 362 8.44 -20.97 14.43
CA THR A 362 7.55 -21.62 13.46
C THR A 362 8.28 -22.37 12.35
N THR A 363 7.75 -23.55 12.04
CA THR A 363 7.95 -24.42 10.88
C THR A 363 7.33 -23.83 9.59
N ALA A 364 7.25 -22.51 9.47
CA ALA A 364 6.58 -21.84 8.35
C ALA A 364 7.25 -22.19 7.01
N LEU A 365 6.43 -22.46 6.01
CA LEU A 365 6.86 -23.00 4.72
C LEU A 365 7.27 -21.90 3.74
N SER A 366 6.85 -20.66 3.97
CA SER A 366 7.14 -19.52 3.09
C SER A 366 7.09 -18.20 3.86
N GLU A 367 8.00 -17.29 3.51
CA GLU A 367 8.09 -15.94 4.06
C GLU A 367 7.38 -14.96 3.14
N VAL A 368 6.62 -14.03 3.74
CA VAL A 368 5.83 -13.04 3.00
C VAL A 368 6.07 -11.62 3.50
N SER A 369 5.82 -10.65 2.63
CA SER A 369 5.83 -9.23 2.99
C SER A 369 4.49 -8.87 3.65
N CYS A 370 4.57 -8.37 4.88
CA CYS A 370 3.42 -7.90 5.65
C CYS A 370 3.57 -6.40 5.89
N ARG A 371 3.01 -5.60 4.98
CA ARG A 371 3.11 -4.14 4.97
C ARG A 371 1.73 -3.56 5.24
N TYR A 372 1.51 -3.02 6.43
CA TYR A 372 0.21 -2.48 6.85
C TYR A 372 -0.23 -1.29 5.99
N LEU A 373 0.72 -0.38 5.72
CA LEU A 373 0.53 0.78 4.89
C LEU A 373 1.79 1.07 4.08
N THR A 374 1.60 1.83 3.02
CA THR A 374 2.68 2.35 2.18
C THR A 374 2.60 3.85 2.15
N VAL A 375 3.75 4.50 2.36
CA VAL A 375 3.92 5.93 2.10
C VAL A 375 4.89 6.06 0.93
N SER A 376 4.37 6.52 -0.21
CA SER A 376 5.17 6.77 -1.41
C SER A 376 5.44 8.26 -1.56
N PHE A 377 6.66 8.63 -1.93
CA PHE A 377 7.12 10.00 -2.07
C PHE A 377 7.53 10.24 -3.52
N TYR A 378 7.01 11.29 -4.14
CA TYR A 378 7.54 11.77 -5.42
C TYR A 378 8.75 12.67 -5.17
N LEU A 379 9.93 12.22 -5.59
CA LEU A 379 11.18 12.95 -5.44
C LEU A 379 11.50 13.81 -6.66
N SER A 380 10.88 13.53 -7.80
CA SER A 380 10.89 14.38 -8.99
C SER A 380 9.52 14.42 -9.64
N SER A 381 9.29 15.47 -10.43
CA SER A 381 8.13 15.56 -11.32
C SER A 381 8.50 14.94 -12.67
N ALA A 382 7.63 14.09 -13.22
CA ALA A 382 7.74 13.65 -14.61
C ALA A 382 6.99 14.64 -15.52
N GLU A 383 7.58 14.95 -16.68
CA GLU A 383 6.95 15.87 -17.65
C GLU A 383 5.71 15.21 -18.27
N GLU A 384 5.88 13.98 -18.76
CA GLU A 384 4.83 13.15 -19.35
C GLU A 384 4.97 11.68 -18.92
N GLY A 385 3.83 11.05 -18.56
CA GLY A 385 3.78 9.69 -18.06
C GLY A 385 4.25 9.57 -16.61
N GLY A 386 4.57 8.34 -16.18
CA GLY A 386 5.05 8.08 -14.82
C GLY A 386 3.99 8.25 -13.73
N GLU A 387 2.70 8.28 -14.08
CA GLU A 387 1.62 8.31 -13.09
C GLU A 387 1.63 7.07 -12.21
N THR A 388 1.27 7.21 -10.94
CA THR A 388 0.91 6.04 -10.12
C THR A 388 -0.57 5.76 -10.35
N THR A 389 -0.89 4.56 -10.80
CA THR A 389 -2.24 4.14 -11.16
C THR A 389 -2.79 3.15 -10.15
N PHE A 390 -4.05 3.34 -9.76
CA PHE A 390 -4.85 2.40 -8.98
C PHE A 390 -5.98 1.92 -9.88
N PRO A 391 -5.81 0.78 -10.59
CA PRO A 391 -6.72 0.41 -11.68
C PRO A 391 -8.16 0.23 -11.24
N VAL A 392 -8.37 -0.23 -10.01
CA VAL A 392 -9.68 -0.55 -9.45
C VAL A 392 -10.13 0.39 -8.33
N ALA A 393 -9.51 1.57 -8.19
CA ALA A 393 -9.88 2.53 -7.15
C ALA A 393 -11.39 2.86 -7.17
N ASP A 394 -12.02 2.80 -6.00
CA ASP A 394 -13.44 3.01 -5.72
C ASP A 394 -14.42 2.22 -6.61
N ASN A 395 -13.97 1.14 -7.26
CA ASN A 395 -14.85 0.27 -8.02
C ASN A 395 -15.97 -0.28 -7.14
N ARG A 396 -17.17 -0.47 -7.70
CA ARG A 396 -18.32 -0.95 -6.93
C ARG A 396 -18.08 -2.36 -6.37
N THR A 397 -17.50 -3.23 -7.19
CA THR A 397 -17.14 -4.60 -6.88
C THR A 397 -15.70 -4.86 -7.31
N TYR A 398 -15.04 -5.79 -6.62
CA TYR A 398 -13.75 -6.33 -7.05
C TYR A 398 -14.00 -7.75 -7.53
N GLU A 399 -13.64 -8.03 -8.77
CA GLU A 399 -13.70 -9.35 -9.38
C GLU A 399 -12.37 -9.57 -10.10
N GLU A 400 -11.60 -10.57 -9.67
CA GLU A 400 -10.27 -10.84 -10.23
C GLU A 400 -10.36 -11.18 -11.72
N GLN A 401 -11.43 -11.87 -12.13
CA GLN A 401 -11.71 -12.17 -13.55
C GLN A 401 -12.04 -10.90 -14.35
N ALA A 402 -12.43 -9.79 -13.71
CA ALA A 402 -12.68 -8.51 -14.36
C ALA A 402 -11.39 -7.71 -14.61
N LEU A 403 -10.28 -8.06 -13.95
CA LEU A 403 -8.97 -7.45 -14.22
C LEU A 403 -8.44 -7.85 -15.60
N VAL A 404 -8.81 -9.04 -16.09
CA VAL A 404 -8.41 -9.57 -17.39
C VAL A 404 -9.65 -9.97 -18.19
N GLN A 405 -10.20 -9.04 -18.97
CA GLN A 405 -11.37 -9.26 -19.83
C GLN A 405 -11.13 -8.79 -21.26
N ASP A 406 -11.68 -9.51 -22.24
CA ASP A 406 -11.64 -9.16 -23.67
C ASP A 406 -10.23 -8.90 -24.21
N GLY A 407 -9.23 -9.64 -23.69
CA GLY A 407 -7.81 -9.48 -24.05
C GLY A 407 -7.13 -8.24 -23.45
N LEU A 408 -7.83 -7.49 -22.59
CA LEU A 408 -7.32 -6.31 -21.88
C LEU A 408 -7.02 -6.69 -20.44
N ASP A 409 -5.79 -6.41 -20.02
CA ASP A 409 -5.27 -6.73 -18.70
C ASP A 409 -4.97 -5.43 -17.95
N LEU A 410 -5.81 -5.11 -16.97
CA LEU A 410 -5.68 -3.90 -16.15
C LEU A 410 -4.45 -3.91 -15.23
N THR A 411 -3.79 -5.07 -15.09
CA THR A 411 -2.52 -5.17 -14.35
C THR A 411 -1.31 -4.75 -15.19
N ASP A 412 -1.43 -4.75 -16.51
CA ASP A 412 -0.36 -4.34 -17.43
C ASP A 412 -0.36 -2.84 -17.66
N THR A 413 0.42 -2.13 -16.85
CA THR A 413 0.45 -0.66 -16.87
C THR A 413 1.04 -0.11 -18.17
N GLN A 414 1.75 -0.91 -18.97
CA GLN A 414 2.28 -0.47 -20.25
C GLN A 414 1.17 -0.19 -21.26
N GLU A 415 0.18 -1.07 -21.31
CA GLU A 415 -0.92 -0.99 -22.29
C GLU A 415 -2.16 -0.33 -21.70
N THR A 416 -2.48 -0.59 -20.44
CA THR A 416 -3.78 -0.24 -19.85
C THR A 416 -3.73 0.82 -18.76
N CYS A 417 -2.58 1.44 -18.48
CA CYS A 417 -2.47 2.52 -17.48
C CYS A 417 -3.56 3.61 -17.67
N GLY A 418 -3.80 4.04 -18.92
CA GLY A 418 -4.80 5.05 -19.26
C GLY A 418 -6.25 4.65 -18.96
N ARG A 419 -6.51 3.38 -18.66
CA ARG A 419 -7.82 2.83 -18.29
C ARG A 419 -8.00 2.64 -16.78
N GLY A 420 -6.96 2.87 -15.98
CA GLY A 420 -7.09 2.80 -14.52
C GLY A 420 -8.07 3.85 -13.99
N ASN A 421 -8.83 3.50 -12.96
CA ASN A 421 -9.84 4.37 -12.37
C ASN A 421 -9.26 5.64 -11.77
N LEU A 422 -8.12 5.53 -11.08
CA LEU A 422 -7.43 6.65 -10.47
C LEU A 422 -5.97 6.67 -10.93
N ARG A 423 -5.49 7.84 -11.36
CA ARG A 423 -4.10 8.10 -11.72
C ARG A 423 -3.63 9.37 -11.04
N ILE A 424 -2.48 9.29 -10.38
CA ILE A 424 -1.86 10.42 -9.70
C ILE A 424 -0.60 10.82 -10.47
N LYS A 425 -0.55 12.08 -10.90
CA LYS A 425 0.63 12.61 -11.59
C LYS A 425 1.75 12.87 -10.56
N PRO A 426 3.00 12.42 -10.82
CA PRO A 426 4.11 12.68 -9.91
C PRO A 426 4.42 14.18 -9.84
N ALA A 427 4.32 14.73 -8.64
CA ALA A 427 4.70 16.11 -8.32
C ALA A 427 5.72 16.10 -7.19
N ALA A 428 6.92 16.61 -7.45
CA ALA A 428 8.02 16.61 -6.48
C ALA A 428 7.59 17.15 -5.10
N GLY A 429 7.99 16.44 -4.05
CA GLY A 429 7.65 16.78 -2.67
C GLY A 429 6.30 16.24 -2.18
N THR A 430 5.45 15.72 -3.08
CA THR A 430 4.15 15.15 -2.71
C THR A 430 4.32 13.73 -2.16
N ALA A 431 3.58 13.42 -1.10
CA ALA A 431 3.48 12.06 -0.54
C ALA A 431 2.09 11.47 -0.79
N LEU A 432 2.04 10.18 -1.08
CA LEU A 432 0.84 9.37 -1.11
C LEU A 432 0.87 8.41 0.08
N LEU A 433 -0.25 8.24 0.75
CA LEU A 433 -0.41 7.27 1.83
C LEU A 433 -1.62 6.40 1.54
N TRP A 434 -1.44 5.08 1.50
CA TRP A 434 -2.55 4.15 1.47
C TRP A 434 -2.34 2.97 2.40
N TYR A 435 -3.45 2.37 2.80
CA TYR A 435 -3.45 1.14 3.59
C TYR A 435 -3.54 -0.06 2.66
N ASN A 436 -2.63 -1.02 2.80
CA ASN A 436 -2.65 -2.25 2.01
C ASN A 436 -3.62 -3.29 2.57
N HIS A 437 -4.07 -3.11 3.80
CA HIS A 437 -4.96 -4.02 4.50
C HIS A 437 -6.20 -3.29 5.05
N LEU A 438 -7.30 -4.03 5.13
CA LEU A 438 -8.50 -3.64 5.85
C LEU A 438 -8.26 -3.68 7.37
N SER A 439 -9.18 -3.11 8.14
CA SER A 439 -9.19 -3.30 9.60
C SER A 439 -9.90 -4.61 9.95
N ASP A 440 -9.40 -5.31 10.97
CA ASP A 440 -10.08 -6.51 11.51
C ASP A 440 -11.32 -6.18 12.37
N GLY A 441 -11.68 -4.89 12.50
CA GLY A 441 -12.79 -4.40 13.32
C GLY A 441 -12.50 -4.35 14.82
N ARG A 442 -11.33 -4.83 15.28
CA ARG A 442 -10.88 -4.78 16.68
C ARG A 442 -9.69 -3.85 16.87
N GLY A 443 -9.36 -3.06 15.86
CA GLY A 443 -8.25 -2.13 15.88
C GLY A 443 -6.91 -2.74 15.46
N TRP A 444 -6.90 -3.91 14.81
CA TRP A 444 -5.70 -4.50 14.23
C TRP A 444 -5.77 -4.59 12.70
N MET A 445 -4.69 -5.11 12.12
CA MET A 445 -4.54 -5.39 10.70
C MET A 445 -5.41 -6.59 10.31
N GLY A 446 -6.28 -6.42 9.32
CA GLY A 446 -7.14 -7.46 8.77
C GLY A 446 -6.62 -8.02 7.44
N GLU A 447 -7.55 -8.46 6.61
CA GLU A 447 -7.27 -9.01 5.28
C GLU A 447 -6.63 -7.98 4.34
N LEU A 448 -5.96 -8.47 3.29
CA LEU A 448 -5.42 -7.64 2.23
C LEU A 448 -6.56 -6.86 1.57
N ASP A 449 -6.40 -5.55 1.40
CA ASP A 449 -7.34 -4.73 0.65
C ASP A 449 -7.08 -4.93 -0.84
N GLU A 450 -7.94 -5.67 -1.52
CA GLU A 450 -7.80 -5.97 -2.97
C GLU A 450 -7.86 -4.70 -3.84
N TYR A 451 -8.40 -3.60 -3.32
CA TYR A 451 -8.41 -2.34 -4.03
C TYR A 451 -7.05 -1.63 -3.96
N SER A 452 -6.13 -2.06 -3.08
CA SER A 452 -4.75 -1.53 -2.99
C SER A 452 -3.86 -1.89 -4.18
N LEU A 453 -4.41 -2.58 -5.19
CA LEU A 453 -3.73 -2.88 -6.45
C LEU A 453 -3.28 -1.58 -7.11
N HIS A 454 -1.97 -1.43 -7.28
CA HIS A 454 -1.38 -0.21 -7.83
C HIS A 454 -0.14 -0.51 -8.65
N GLY A 455 0.21 0.39 -9.57
CA GLY A 455 1.42 0.29 -10.36
C GLY A 455 1.90 1.65 -10.83
N ASP A 456 3.02 1.66 -11.53
CA ASP A 456 3.61 2.86 -12.12
C ASP A 456 3.53 2.78 -13.63
N CYS A 457 2.89 3.79 -14.22
CA CYS A 457 2.76 3.92 -15.66
C CYS A 457 4.12 4.20 -16.32
N PRO A 458 4.29 3.82 -17.59
CA PRO A 458 5.52 4.10 -18.32
C PRO A 458 5.88 5.59 -18.33
N VAL A 459 7.12 5.92 -18.01
CA VAL A 459 7.64 7.29 -18.17
C VAL A 459 7.83 7.57 -19.67
N ARG A 460 7.21 8.65 -20.17
CA ARG A 460 7.32 9.03 -21.58
C ARG A 460 8.39 10.10 -21.78
N HIS A 461 8.38 11.14 -20.96
CA HIS A 461 9.37 12.21 -21.00
C HIS A 461 9.89 12.54 -19.59
N GLY A 462 11.21 12.70 -19.49
CA GLY A 462 11.93 12.94 -18.24
C GLY A 462 12.33 11.68 -17.48
N VAL A 463 12.62 11.84 -16.19
CA VAL A 463 13.00 10.77 -15.26
C VAL A 463 12.15 10.92 -14.00
N LYS A 464 11.49 9.83 -13.58
CA LYS A 464 10.73 9.79 -12.33
C LYS A 464 11.60 9.20 -11.23
N TRP A 465 11.74 9.93 -10.14
CA TRP A 465 12.28 9.44 -8.88
C TRP A 465 11.16 9.34 -7.87
N ALA A 466 11.06 8.18 -7.24
CA ALA A 466 10.11 7.93 -6.17
C ALA A 466 10.82 7.25 -4.99
N ALA A 467 10.21 7.30 -3.81
CA ALA A 467 10.66 6.51 -2.68
C ALA A 467 9.48 5.92 -1.92
N ASN A 468 9.61 4.69 -1.43
CA ASN A 468 8.57 3.99 -0.69
C ASN A 468 9.06 3.72 0.73
N SER A 469 8.24 4.10 1.71
CA SER A 469 8.36 3.72 3.11
C SER A 469 7.19 2.81 3.45
N TRP A 470 7.50 1.55 3.72
CA TRP A 470 6.53 0.58 4.18
C TRP A 470 6.55 0.50 5.70
N VAL A 471 5.37 0.36 6.31
CA VAL A 471 5.27 0.06 7.73
C VAL A 471 4.83 -1.38 7.91
N ASN A 472 5.70 -2.20 8.48
CA ASN A 472 5.47 -3.63 8.65
C ASN A 472 4.72 -3.91 9.96
N VAL A 473 3.63 -4.67 9.85
CA VAL A 473 2.85 -5.14 11.00
C VAL A 473 2.51 -6.59 10.75
N ASP A 474 2.70 -7.43 11.77
CA ASP A 474 2.24 -8.81 11.73
C ASP A 474 0.73 -8.88 11.96
N PRO A 475 -0.04 -9.61 11.13
CA PRO A 475 -1.47 -9.84 11.38
C PRO A 475 -1.70 -10.55 12.73
N ASP A 476 -0.75 -11.34 13.24
CA ASP A 476 -0.77 -11.83 14.61
C ASP A 476 -0.16 -10.80 15.57
N HIS A 477 -1.03 -10.10 16.31
CA HIS A 477 -0.64 -9.14 17.34
C HIS A 477 0.33 -9.73 18.38
N GLN A 478 0.18 -11.01 18.77
CA GLN A 478 1.07 -11.64 19.75
C GLN A 478 2.49 -11.81 19.16
N MET A 479 2.57 -12.18 17.88
CA MET A 479 3.84 -12.30 17.17
C MET A 479 4.52 -10.94 17.03
N GLN A 480 3.77 -9.89 16.64
CA GLN A 480 4.28 -8.51 16.58
C GLN A 480 4.82 -8.05 17.95
N ALA A 481 4.04 -8.23 19.02
CA ALA A 481 4.43 -7.82 20.36
C ALA A 481 5.68 -8.57 20.85
N ARG A 482 5.78 -9.88 20.56
CA ARG A 482 6.97 -10.69 20.89
C ARG A 482 8.21 -10.18 20.14
N TYR A 483 8.07 -9.88 18.85
CA TYR A 483 9.16 -9.32 18.04
C TYR A 483 9.68 -8.00 18.61
N GLN A 484 8.79 -7.06 18.92
CA GLN A 484 9.16 -5.77 19.50
C GLN A 484 9.92 -5.94 20.83
N ARG A 485 9.50 -6.86 21.70
CA ARG A 485 10.19 -7.16 22.97
C ARG A 485 11.61 -7.69 22.73
N ILE A 486 11.77 -8.64 21.80
CA ILE A 486 13.09 -9.23 21.48
C ILE A 486 14.04 -8.17 20.95
N VAL A 487 13.57 -7.31 20.04
CA VAL A 487 14.41 -6.26 19.47
C VAL A 487 14.78 -5.21 20.51
N ALA A 488 13.82 -4.76 21.33
CA ALA A 488 14.09 -3.82 22.42
C ALA A 488 15.12 -4.35 23.43
N GLN A 489 15.03 -5.63 23.81
CA GLN A 489 16.01 -6.28 24.69
C GLN A 489 17.41 -6.33 24.05
N ARG A 490 17.51 -6.65 22.76
CA ARG A 490 18.79 -6.65 22.04
C ARG A 490 19.42 -5.26 21.97
N HIS A 491 18.63 -4.21 21.76
CA HIS A 491 19.14 -2.84 21.77
C HIS A 491 19.69 -2.44 23.14
N ARG A 492 18.98 -2.77 24.23
CA ARG A 492 19.46 -2.53 25.60
C ARG A 492 20.75 -3.29 25.88
N ALA A 493 20.84 -4.56 25.47
CA ALA A 493 22.05 -5.36 25.66
C ALA A 493 23.26 -4.80 24.89
N LYS A 494 23.04 -4.28 23.67
CA LYS A 494 24.10 -3.61 22.89
C LYS A 494 24.54 -2.30 23.53
N SER A 495 23.62 -1.44 23.96
CA SER A 495 23.98 -0.18 24.61
C SER A 495 24.77 -0.40 25.90
N THR A 496 24.40 -1.40 26.71
CA THR A 496 25.17 -1.75 27.91
C THR A 496 26.59 -2.26 27.61
N LEU A 497 26.78 -2.92 26.46
CA LEU A 497 28.08 -3.45 26.04
C LEU A 497 28.99 -2.35 25.45
N GLU A 498 28.40 -1.39 24.73
CA GLU A 498 29.07 -0.20 24.19
C GLU A 498 29.47 0.80 25.30
N GLU A 499 28.65 0.96 26.35
CA GLU A 499 29.02 1.75 27.54
C GLU A 499 30.21 1.15 28.30
N HIS A 500 30.40 -0.18 28.27
CA HIS A 500 31.58 -0.83 28.86
C HIS A 500 32.84 -0.76 27.96
N HIS A 501 32.71 -0.27 26.73
CA HIS A 501 33.81 -0.10 25.75
C HIS A 501 34.02 1.38 25.38
N GLN A 502 33.98 2.30 26.35
CA GLN A 502 34.57 3.62 26.11
C GLN A 502 36.11 3.49 26.04
N PRO A 503 36.76 3.93 24.96
CA PRO A 503 38.21 3.91 24.87
C PRO A 503 38.79 4.94 25.85
N LEU A 504 39.80 4.53 26.62
CA LEU A 504 40.62 5.42 27.43
C LEU A 504 41.06 6.63 26.60
N SER A 505 40.83 7.81 27.16
CA SER A 505 41.26 9.11 26.62
C SER A 505 42.74 9.05 26.20
N HIS A 506 43.00 9.09 24.89
CA HIS A 506 44.32 9.45 24.36
C HIS A 506 44.47 10.97 24.43
N SER A 507 44.66 11.48 25.64
CA SER A 507 45.27 12.77 25.91
C SER A 507 46.45 12.48 26.84
N ASP A 508 47.64 12.90 26.43
CA ASP A 508 48.93 12.76 27.12
C ASP A 508 49.80 11.57 26.68
N LEU A 509 50.31 11.61 25.45
CA LEU A 509 51.63 11.04 25.16
C LEU A 509 52.29 11.69 23.93
N HIS A 510 52.61 12.99 24.02
CA HIS A 510 53.63 13.61 23.17
C HIS A 510 54.32 14.75 23.94
N GLN A 511 55.14 14.37 24.91
CA GLN A 511 56.33 15.11 25.31
C GLN A 511 57.41 14.07 25.63
N ASP A 512 58.60 14.30 25.08
CA ASP A 512 59.85 13.54 25.23
C ASP A 512 60.01 12.27 24.38
N LEU A 513 60.44 12.46 23.11
CA LEU A 513 61.73 12.01 22.55
C LEU A 513 61.86 12.36 21.06
#